data_AF-A0A1X0PA80-F1
#
_entry.id   AF-A0A1X0PA80-F1
#
_cell.length_a   1.000
_cell.length_b   1.000
_cell.length_c   1.000
_cell.angle_alpha   90.00
_cell.angle_beta   90.00
_cell.angle_gamma   90.00
#
_symmetry.space_group_name_H-M   'P 1'
#
loop_
_entity.id
_entity.type
_entity.pdbx_description
1 polymer ?
#
loop_
_entity_poly.entity_id
_entity_poly.type
_entity_poly.pdbx_seq_one_letter_code
_entity_poly.pdbx_strand_id
1 'polypeptide(L)'
;MITESELQAQYDAAVKRLRDAEQGVAAALKEMNKKEALAKKKQKSIKEYYLAWSEKQKVEVAIVEKYEQEYAAEYAKNLCYTDWMKNKHGTDSKEAQIAQHRGELSRTRDFVYFGGSLYSTKWYKLYCKVWWVYYQLKAEGYGNIAAELNRAREVFCHCIEKEANGKTFDAARKAAFAALDKWEKENDREEWDEAKSEYDAALAKWNEFKPEGDQYAEELRVKIYECAKKTLKLYGIADDFDIAALKKELSRKSQKIDDLEDQLSQKGREIGELHGRTNELEATVGEMRIWMESLIRMNQALINGQYKQIEESEAFARTTLEQEWQFWFERATSSHLNWLNWIQERMPEIAALEEEEATARNKYRHEFYDSVQNIDNRHVDLQEMLSGWVLD
;
A
#
# COMPACT_ATOMS: atom_id res chain seq x y z
N MET A 1 17.89 41.69 -5.08
CA MET A 1 19.14 41.24 -5.75
C MET A 1 20.25 41.55 -4.76
N ILE A 2 21.02 40.55 -4.32
CA ILE A 2 22.13 40.77 -3.37
C ILE A 2 23.30 41.37 -4.13
N THR A 3 23.92 42.40 -3.57
CA THR A 3 25.09 43.09 -4.15
C THR A 3 26.39 42.34 -3.88
N GLU A 4 27.41 42.54 -4.73
CA GLU A 4 28.75 41.94 -4.53
C GLU A 4 29.35 42.33 -3.15
N SER A 5 29.14 43.58 -2.72
CA SER A 5 29.59 44.06 -1.40
C SER A 5 28.92 43.34 -0.23
N GLU A 6 27.64 42.98 -0.36
CA GLU A 6 26.93 42.23 0.67
C GLU A 6 27.45 40.78 0.75
N LEU A 7 27.72 40.13 -0.39
CA LEU A 7 28.30 38.78 -0.44
C LEU A 7 29.72 38.75 0.13
N GLN A 8 30.55 39.75 -0.20
CA GLN A 8 31.88 39.91 0.38
C GLN A 8 31.81 40.05 1.91
N ALA A 9 30.91 40.89 2.42
CA ALA A 9 30.74 41.08 3.86
C ALA A 9 30.27 39.79 4.57
N GLN A 10 29.40 38.99 3.93
CA GLN A 10 28.98 37.68 4.44
C GLN A 10 30.16 36.70 4.50
N TYR A 11 30.97 36.64 3.43
CA TYR A 11 32.17 35.82 3.39
C TYR A 11 33.17 36.21 4.48
N ASP A 12 33.48 37.51 4.63
CA ASP A 12 34.41 37.99 5.66
C ASP A 12 33.92 37.68 7.08
N ALA A 13 32.60 37.79 7.32
CA ALA A 13 32.00 37.37 8.58
C ALA A 13 32.15 35.85 8.81
N ALA A 14 31.98 35.02 7.78
CA ALA A 14 32.19 33.58 7.89
C ALA A 14 33.67 33.20 8.13
N VAL A 15 34.62 33.89 7.48
CA VAL A 15 36.06 33.74 7.73
C VAL A 15 36.39 34.06 9.19
N LYS A 16 35.82 35.14 9.75
CA LYS A 16 36.01 35.49 11.16
C LYS A 16 35.50 34.39 12.10
N ARG A 17 34.29 33.86 11.85
CA ARG A 17 33.72 32.76 12.65
C ARG A 17 34.61 31.50 12.61
N LEU A 18 35.18 31.17 11.44
CA LEU A 18 36.11 30.04 11.33
C LEU A 18 37.36 30.26 12.19
N ARG A 19 37.98 31.44 12.14
CA ARG A 19 39.14 31.76 12.99
C ARG A 19 38.83 31.67 14.48
N ASP A 20 37.64 32.14 14.89
CA ASP A 20 37.19 32.05 16.28
C ASP A 20 37.00 30.57 16.70
N ALA A 21 36.48 29.72 15.80
CA ALA A 21 36.34 28.29 16.05
C ALA A 21 37.70 27.57 16.14
N GLU A 22 38.64 27.87 15.24
CA GLU A 22 40.02 27.35 15.26
C GLU A 22 40.73 27.70 16.59
N GLN A 23 40.58 28.94 17.07
CA GLN A 23 41.10 29.35 18.38
C GLN A 23 40.46 28.57 19.53
N GLY A 24 39.15 28.30 19.44
CA GLY A 24 38.42 27.46 20.38
C GLY A 24 38.98 26.03 20.45
N VAL A 25 39.27 25.43 19.30
CA VAL A 25 39.92 24.10 19.20
C VAL A 25 41.32 24.12 19.81
N ALA A 26 42.16 25.10 19.47
CA ALA A 26 43.50 25.23 20.01
C ALA A 26 43.52 25.38 21.54
N ALA A 27 42.59 26.17 22.09
CA ALA A 27 42.43 26.32 23.54
C ALA A 27 42.01 25.00 24.21
N ALA A 28 41.06 24.26 23.61
CA ALA A 28 40.59 22.99 24.13
C ALA A 28 41.70 21.90 24.10
N LEU A 29 42.49 21.84 23.01
CA LEU A 29 43.67 20.97 22.92
C LEU A 29 44.71 21.26 24.00
N LYS A 30 44.98 22.55 24.26
CA LYS A 30 45.88 22.96 25.34
C LYS A 30 45.40 22.48 26.70
N GLU A 31 44.10 22.55 26.97
CA GLU A 31 43.52 22.05 28.22
C GLU A 31 43.61 20.52 28.31
N MET A 32 43.31 19.78 27.25
CA MET A 32 43.47 18.33 27.22
C MET A 32 44.90 17.90 27.50
N ASN A 33 45.89 18.55 26.89
CA ASN A 33 47.30 18.25 27.12
C ASN A 33 47.69 18.45 28.60
N LYS A 34 47.15 19.46 29.28
CA LYS A 34 47.36 19.65 30.73
C LYS A 34 46.71 18.52 31.54
N LYS A 35 45.47 18.12 31.22
CA LYS A 35 44.78 17.01 31.90
C LYS A 35 45.51 15.69 31.70
N GLU A 36 45.98 15.43 30.49
CA GLU A 36 46.78 14.24 30.16
C GLU A 36 48.10 14.22 30.93
N ALA A 37 48.82 15.34 30.97
CA ALA A 37 50.06 15.45 31.75
C ALA A 37 49.82 15.21 33.24
N LEU A 38 48.71 15.69 33.80
CA LEU A 38 48.32 15.43 35.19
C LEU A 38 48.00 13.94 35.40
N ALA A 39 47.24 13.32 34.50
CA ALA A 39 46.88 11.91 34.57
C ALA A 39 48.12 10.99 34.50
N LYS A 40 49.10 11.34 33.66
CA LYS A 40 50.38 10.59 33.54
C LYS A 40 51.25 10.64 34.80
N LYS A 41 51.13 11.69 35.61
CA LYS A 41 51.88 11.80 36.90
C LYS A 41 51.32 10.90 38.00
N LYS A 42 50.08 10.42 37.86
CA LYS A 42 49.43 9.57 38.86
C LYS A 42 49.85 8.11 38.65
N GLN A 43 50.07 7.39 39.76
CA GLN A 43 50.44 5.97 39.69
C GLN A 43 49.28 5.13 39.15
N LYS A 44 49.55 4.35 38.10
CA LYS A 44 48.60 3.41 37.50
C LYS A 44 48.20 2.36 38.54
N SER A 45 46.90 2.29 38.85
CA SER A 45 46.19 1.38 39.78
C SER A 45 45.48 2.07 40.95
N ILE A 46 45.76 3.35 41.20
CA ILE A 46 45.08 4.12 42.27
C ILE A 46 43.81 4.76 41.72
N LYS A 47 42.77 4.90 42.55
CA LYS A 47 41.51 5.60 42.22
C LYS A 47 41.75 6.95 41.53
N GLU A 48 42.72 7.73 42.02
CA GLU A 48 43.08 9.04 41.46
C GLU A 48 43.56 8.99 40.00
N TYR A 49 44.27 7.94 39.59
CA TYR A 49 44.71 7.78 38.20
C TYR A 49 43.49 7.66 37.29
N TYR A 50 42.54 6.82 37.66
CA TYR A 50 41.33 6.61 36.87
C TYR A 50 40.45 7.86 36.83
N LEU A 51 40.30 8.59 37.94
CA LEU A 51 39.60 9.87 37.94
C LEU A 51 40.27 10.91 37.02
N ALA A 52 41.60 11.02 37.04
CA ALA A 52 42.33 11.94 36.17
C ALA A 52 42.15 11.60 34.67
N TRP A 53 42.18 10.32 34.31
CA TRP A 53 41.91 9.88 32.94
C TRP A 53 40.45 10.09 32.52
N SER A 54 39.50 9.87 33.42
CA SER A 54 38.08 10.22 33.22
C SER A 54 37.92 11.70 32.88
N GLU A 55 38.55 12.60 33.65
CA GLU A 55 38.51 14.04 33.37
C GLU A 55 39.15 14.41 32.03
N LYS A 56 40.26 13.75 31.64
CA LYS A 56 40.84 13.94 30.30
C LYS A 56 39.84 13.57 29.20
N GLN A 57 39.14 12.46 29.34
CA GLN A 57 38.16 11.98 28.35
C GLN A 57 36.94 12.90 28.25
N LYS A 58 36.49 13.51 29.37
CA LYS A 58 35.48 14.57 29.33
C LYS A 58 35.93 15.77 28.50
N VAL A 59 37.18 16.23 28.69
CA VAL A 59 37.72 17.34 27.89
C VAL A 59 37.85 16.95 26.41
N GLU A 60 38.20 15.70 26.12
CA GLU A 60 38.26 15.18 24.75
C GLU A 60 36.89 15.22 24.07
N VAL A 61 35.81 14.86 24.76
CA VAL A 61 34.43 15.03 24.25
C VAL A 61 34.15 16.50 23.90
N ALA A 62 34.59 17.45 24.72
CA ALA A 62 34.43 18.88 24.46
C ALA A 62 35.29 19.37 23.28
N ILE A 63 36.50 18.83 23.09
CA ILE A 63 37.33 19.12 21.90
C ILE A 63 36.60 18.68 20.63
N VAL A 64 35.99 17.49 20.66
CA VAL A 64 35.24 16.96 19.51
C VAL A 64 34.10 17.92 19.13
N GLU A 65 33.39 18.48 20.10
CA GLU A 65 32.37 19.51 19.85
C GLU A 65 32.96 20.80 19.25
N LYS A 66 34.19 21.16 19.62
CA LYS A 66 34.90 22.30 19.00
C LYS A 66 35.29 22.02 17.56
N TYR A 67 35.71 20.80 17.23
CA TYR A 67 35.92 20.40 15.84
C TYR A 67 34.61 20.42 15.02
N GLU A 68 33.48 19.98 15.59
CA GLU A 68 32.17 20.12 14.93
C GLU A 68 31.86 21.58 14.59
N GLN A 69 32.14 22.50 15.52
CA GLN A 69 31.98 23.95 15.31
C GLN A 69 32.93 24.50 14.24
N GLU A 70 34.19 24.07 14.23
CA GLU A 70 35.18 24.43 13.21
C GLU A 70 34.73 23.97 11.81
N TYR A 71 34.32 22.71 11.67
CA TYR A 71 33.90 22.14 10.39
C TYR A 71 32.63 22.80 9.87
N ALA A 72 31.66 23.08 10.75
CA ALA A 72 30.46 23.83 10.38
C ALA A 72 30.78 25.26 9.93
N ALA A 73 31.71 25.94 10.61
CA ALA A 73 32.15 27.28 10.22
C ALA A 73 32.92 27.26 8.88
N GLU A 74 33.74 26.25 8.63
CA GLU A 74 34.46 26.08 7.37
C GLU A 74 33.48 25.85 6.20
N TYR A 75 32.49 24.97 6.39
CA TYR A 75 31.45 24.73 5.40
C TYR A 75 30.67 26.01 5.10
N ALA A 76 30.23 26.74 6.13
CA ALA A 76 29.54 28.02 5.97
C ALA A 76 30.39 29.06 5.21
N LYS A 77 31.69 29.11 5.50
CA LYS A 77 32.64 29.96 4.78
C LYS A 77 32.73 29.58 3.31
N ASN A 78 32.86 28.30 2.98
CA ASN A 78 32.95 27.84 1.58
C ASN A 78 31.62 28.04 0.82
N LEU A 79 30.47 27.95 1.50
CA LEU A 79 29.18 28.27 0.90
C LEU A 79 29.09 29.76 0.54
N CYS A 80 29.42 30.65 1.47
CA CYS A 80 29.47 32.10 1.20
C CYS A 80 30.46 32.43 0.08
N TYR A 81 31.61 31.75 0.05
CA TYR A 81 32.61 31.92 -1.00
C TYR A 81 32.10 31.49 -2.37
N THR A 82 31.33 30.40 -2.43
CA THR A 82 30.69 29.92 -3.66
C THR A 82 29.72 30.95 -4.22
N ASP A 83 28.83 31.48 -3.37
CA ASP A 83 27.86 32.49 -3.79
C ASP A 83 28.54 33.77 -4.27
N TRP A 84 29.60 34.20 -3.57
CA TRP A 84 30.41 35.33 -3.98
C TRP A 84 31.09 35.11 -5.33
N MET A 85 31.73 33.95 -5.55
CA MET A 85 32.37 33.63 -6.83
C MET A 85 31.38 33.53 -7.98
N LYS A 86 30.21 32.92 -7.76
CA LYS A 86 29.12 32.84 -8.76
C LYS A 86 28.60 34.22 -9.17
N ASN A 87 28.46 35.12 -8.21
CA ASN A 87 28.01 36.48 -8.48
C ASN A 87 29.07 37.29 -9.26
N LYS A 88 30.34 37.15 -8.88
CA LYS A 88 31.44 37.95 -9.43
C LYS A 88 31.90 37.49 -10.80
N HIS A 89 32.00 36.18 -11.00
CA HIS A 89 32.60 35.58 -12.21
C HIS A 89 31.59 34.86 -13.11
N GLY A 90 30.34 34.72 -12.66
CA GLY A 90 29.32 33.91 -13.32
C GLY A 90 29.29 32.47 -12.80
N THR A 91 28.16 31.80 -12.96
CA THR A 91 27.97 30.45 -12.41
C THR A 91 28.86 29.40 -13.05
N ASP A 92 29.14 29.55 -14.35
CA ASP A 92 29.92 28.60 -15.13
C ASP A 92 31.43 28.92 -15.12
N SER A 93 31.87 29.93 -14.37
CA SER A 93 33.28 30.29 -14.26
C SER A 93 34.06 29.18 -13.55
N LYS A 94 35.35 29.08 -13.87
CA LYS A 94 36.27 28.17 -13.18
C LYS A 94 36.30 28.44 -11.68
N GLU A 95 36.38 29.70 -11.27
CA GLU A 95 36.42 30.12 -9.87
C GLU A 95 35.16 29.70 -9.12
N ALA A 96 33.99 29.86 -9.74
CA ALA A 96 32.72 29.43 -9.18
C ALA A 96 32.64 27.90 -9.03
N GLN A 97 33.13 27.14 -10.02
CA GLN A 97 33.19 25.68 -9.95
C GLN A 97 34.14 25.18 -8.86
N ILE A 98 35.34 25.75 -8.78
CA ILE A 98 36.32 25.42 -7.72
C ILE A 98 35.75 25.73 -6.34
N ALA A 99 35.14 26.89 -6.16
CA ALA A 99 34.51 27.28 -4.91
C ALA A 99 33.40 26.29 -4.50
N GLN A 100 32.55 25.90 -5.46
CA GLN A 100 31.50 24.91 -5.24
C GLN A 100 32.07 23.56 -4.78
N HIS A 101 33.09 23.06 -5.47
CA HIS A 101 33.73 21.79 -5.09
C HIS A 101 34.45 21.86 -3.73
N ARG A 102 35.06 22.99 -3.36
CA ARG A 102 35.55 23.21 -1.98
C ARG A 102 34.41 23.13 -0.97
N GLY A 103 33.25 23.70 -1.30
CA GLY A 103 32.03 23.58 -0.49
C GLY A 103 31.58 22.13 -0.30
N GLU A 104 31.54 21.36 -1.38
CA GLU A 104 31.20 19.93 -1.37
C GLU A 104 32.16 19.12 -0.49
N LEU A 105 33.48 19.28 -0.69
CA LEU A 105 34.48 18.56 0.09
C LEU A 105 34.42 18.90 1.59
N SER A 106 34.26 20.18 1.95
CA SER A 106 34.12 20.60 3.35
C SER A 106 32.82 20.15 3.99
N ARG A 107 31.72 20.01 3.22
CA ARG A 107 30.47 19.43 3.72
C ARG A 107 30.66 18.01 4.22
N THR A 108 31.55 17.26 3.59
CA THR A 108 31.86 15.89 3.99
C THR A 108 32.97 15.79 5.04
N ARG A 109 33.36 16.91 5.66
CA ARG A 109 34.32 16.93 6.78
C ARG A 109 33.64 16.58 8.10
N ASP A 110 32.88 15.50 8.14
CA ASP A 110 32.26 14.97 9.38
C ASP A 110 33.20 14.03 10.14
N PHE A 111 34.51 14.10 9.89
CA PHE A 111 35.47 13.08 10.31
C PHE A 111 36.56 13.67 11.19
N VAL A 112 36.82 13.01 12.32
CA VAL A 112 37.96 13.30 13.17
C VAL A 112 38.98 12.19 12.99
N TYR A 113 40.19 12.56 12.55
CA TYR A 113 41.34 11.67 12.60
C TYR A 113 41.96 11.77 13.99
N PHE A 114 41.71 10.77 14.85
CA PHE A 114 42.32 10.72 16.17
C PHE A 114 42.82 9.33 16.50
N GLY A 115 44.10 9.23 16.87
CA GLY A 115 44.71 7.97 17.29
C GLY A 115 44.91 6.94 16.17
N GLY A 116 44.97 7.36 14.91
CA GLY A 116 45.21 6.46 13.77
C GLY A 116 43.96 5.78 13.20
N SER A 117 42.78 6.11 13.73
CA SER A 117 41.48 5.61 13.26
C SER A 117 40.61 6.76 12.78
N LEU A 118 39.87 6.52 11.69
CA LEU A 118 38.95 7.48 11.10
C LEU A 118 37.55 7.18 11.57
N TYR A 119 37.00 8.10 12.36
CA TYR A 119 35.65 8.02 12.87
C TYR A 119 34.85 9.21 12.35
N SER A 120 33.54 9.03 12.18
CA SER A 120 32.65 10.19 12.18
C SER A 120 32.76 10.89 13.54
N THR A 121 32.63 12.21 13.57
CA THR A 121 32.74 13.01 14.79
C THR A 121 31.77 12.53 15.87
N LYS A 122 30.56 12.13 15.46
CA LYS A 122 29.51 11.53 16.31
C LYS A 122 29.96 10.20 16.94
N TRP A 123 30.56 9.30 16.15
CA TRP A 123 31.02 7.99 16.61
C TRP A 123 32.26 8.12 17.51
N TYR A 124 33.17 9.03 17.19
CA TYR A 124 34.33 9.31 18.03
C TYR A 124 33.94 9.91 19.38
N LYS A 125 32.98 10.84 19.39
CA LYS A 125 32.42 11.39 20.64
C LYS A 125 31.86 10.29 21.54
N LEU A 126 31.18 9.30 20.96
CA LEU A 126 30.69 8.14 21.69
C LEU A 126 31.83 7.29 22.24
N TYR A 127 32.86 7.03 21.43
CA TYR A 127 34.06 6.32 21.87
C TYR A 127 34.75 7.00 23.07
N CYS A 128 34.91 8.32 23.06
CA CYS A 128 35.45 9.08 24.19
C CYS A 128 34.56 8.96 25.44
N LYS A 129 33.23 9.01 25.26
CA LYS A 129 32.26 8.81 26.35
C LYS A 129 32.39 7.42 26.99
N VAL A 130 32.62 6.37 26.18
CA VAL A 130 32.86 5.02 26.70
C VAL A 130 34.10 4.98 27.57
N TRP A 131 35.20 5.57 27.12
CA TRP A 131 36.43 5.65 27.91
C TRP A 131 36.24 6.44 29.20
N TRP A 132 35.52 7.56 29.13
CA TRP A 132 35.15 8.33 30.30
C TRP A 132 34.43 7.45 31.34
N VAL A 133 33.34 6.77 30.95
CA VAL A 133 32.59 5.89 31.86
C VAL A 133 33.42 4.71 32.34
N TYR A 134 34.22 4.09 31.45
CA TYR A 134 35.14 3.01 31.81
C TYR A 134 36.08 3.42 32.95
N TYR A 135 36.71 4.59 32.85
CA TYR A 135 37.62 5.05 33.88
C TYR A 135 36.91 5.35 35.20
N GLN A 136 35.69 5.86 35.16
CA GLN A 136 34.90 6.05 36.38
C GLN A 136 34.53 4.72 37.05
N LEU A 137 34.10 3.74 36.28
CA LEU A 137 33.82 2.40 36.79
C LEU A 137 35.06 1.78 37.44
N LYS A 138 36.25 1.94 36.83
CA LYS A 138 37.52 1.50 37.44
C LYS A 138 37.85 2.26 38.72
N ALA A 139 37.64 3.58 38.76
CA ALA A 139 37.88 4.41 39.94
C ALA A 139 37.02 3.98 41.14
N GLU A 140 35.78 3.54 40.89
CA GLU A 140 34.84 3.08 41.92
C GLU A 140 34.94 1.57 42.23
N GLY A 141 35.91 0.87 41.63
CA GLY A 141 36.13 -0.55 41.91
C GLY A 141 35.21 -1.52 41.17
N TYR A 142 34.40 -1.05 40.20
CA TYR A 142 33.54 -1.87 39.35
C TYR A 142 34.32 -2.53 38.19
N GLY A 143 35.40 -3.24 38.53
CA GLY A 143 36.36 -3.78 37.58
C GLY A 143 35.75 -4.69 36.50
N ASN A 144 34.75 -5.50 36.88
CA ASN A 144 34.07 -6.44 36.00
C ASN A 144 33.15 -5.73 34.99
N ILE A 145 32.36 -4.76 35.45
CA ILE A 145 31.47 -3.95 34.59
C ILE A 145 32.30 -3.10 33.63
N ALA A 146 33.40 -2.51 34.11
CA ALA A 146 34.34 -1.80 33.24
C ALA A 146 34.92 -2.71 32.15
N ALA A 147 35.24 -3.97 32.47
CA ALA A 147 35.73 -4.92 31.47
C ALA A 147 34.66 -5.31 30.44
N GLU A 148 33.40 -5.45 30.85
CA GLU A 148 32.24 -5.65 29.95
C GLU A 148 32.09 -4.48 28.98
N LEU A 149 32.11 -3.25 29.49
CA LEU A 149 32.04 -2.03 28.67
C LEU A 149 33.21 -1.92 27.70
N ASN A 150 34.43 -2.26 28.13
CA ASN A 150 35.61 -2.24 27.26
C ASN A 150 35.51 -3.28 26.12
N ARG A 151 34.94 -4.47 26.38
CA ARG A 151 34.70 -5.45 25.31
C ARG A 151 33.69 -4.93 24.29
N ALA A 152 32.59 -4.30 24.74
CA ALA A 152 31.63 -3.68 23.83
C ALA A 152 32.26 -2.58 22.98
N ARG A 153 33.15 -1.77 23.58
CA ARG A 153 33.97 -0.77 22.85
C ARG A 153 34.83 -1.42 21.78
N GLU A 154 35.53 -2.50 22.13
CA GLU A 154 36.43 -3.20 21.20
C GLU A 154 35.66 -3.78 20.02
N VAL A 155 34.49 -4.37 20.25
CA VAL A 155 33.59 -4.85 19.19
C VAL A 155 33.16 -3.70 18.30
N PHE A 156 32.70 -2.58 18.88
CA PHE A 156 32.34 -1.39 18.11
C PHE A 156 33.50 -0.88 17.24
N CYS A 157 34.68 -0.68 17.83
CA CYS A 157 35.87 -0.25 17.07
C CYS A 157 36.22 -1.23 15.97
N HIS A 158 36.13 -2.54 16.24
CA HIS A 158 36.41 -3.57 15.25
C HIS A 158 35.47 -3.52 14.04
N CYS A 159 34.15 -3.41 14.29
CA CYS A 159 33.15 -3.27 13.24
C CYS A 159 33.40 -2.01 12.41
N ILE A 160 33.60 -0.86 13.06
CA ILE A 160 33.91 0.40 12.36
C ILE A 160 35.22 0.30 11.58
N GLU A 161 36.29 -0.27 12.13
CA GLU A 161 37.59 -0.33 11.45
C GLU A 161 37.61 -1.30 10.26
N LYS A 162 36.89 -2.43 10.35
CA LYS A 162 36.88 -3.45 9.30
C LYS A 162 35.87 -3.18 8.19
N GLU A 163 34.67 -2.76 8.57
CA GLU A 163 33.55 -2.66 7.64
C GLU A 163 33.47 -1.26 7.04
N ALA A 164 33.90 -0.24 7.79
CA ALA A 164 33.89 1.11 7.25
C ALA A 164 35.06 1.32 6.28
N ASN A 165 34.76 1.88 5.12
CA ASN A 165 35.77 2.33 4.16
C ASN A 165 36.41 3.69 4.54
N GLY A 166 36.37 4.07 5.82
CA GLY A 166 36.72 5.42 6.29
C GLY A 166 38.14 5.85 5.93
N LYS A 167 39.12 4.92 5.99
CA LYS A 167 40.51 5.19 5.59
C LYS A 167 40.65 5.52 4.11
N THR A 168 39.99 4.73 3.26
CA THR A 168 39.95 4.96 1.82
C THR A 168 39.25 6.27 1.50
N PHE A 169 38.13 6.56 2.18
CA PHE A 169 37.39 7.81 1.99
C PHE A 169 38.21 9.05 2.36
N ASP A 170 38.91 9.06 3.50
CA ASP A 170 39.75 10.21 3.88
C ASP A 170 40.92 10.40 2.92
N ALA A 171 41.54 9.31 2.46
CA ALA A 171 42.62 9.38 1.47
C ALA A 171 42.12 9.97 0.14
N ALA A 172 40.99 9.48 -0.38
CA ALA A 172 40.39 9.98 -1.61
C ALA A 172 39.98 11.46 -1.48
N ARG A 173 39.43 11.86 -0.32
CA ARG A 173 39.09 13.26 -0.03
C ARG A 173 40.33 14.16 0.00
N LYS A 174 41.43 13.72 0.61
CA LYS A 174 42.71 14.46 0.63
C LYS A 174 43.30 14.59 -0.77
N ALA A 175 43.24 13.52 -1.57
CA ALA A 175 43.66 13.56 -2.97
C ALA A 175 42.81 14.55 -3.78
N ALA A 176 41.49 14.53 -3.61
CA ALA A 176 40.58 15.49 -4.24
C ALA A 176 40.90 16.94 -3.85
N PHE A 177 41.15 17.23 -2.57
CA PHE A 177 41.59 18.57 -2.14
C PHE A 177 42.91 18.99 -2.80
N ALA A 178 43.91 18.11 -2.86
CA ALA A 178 45.20 18.41 -3.47
C ALA A 178 45.06 18.67 -4.98
N ALA A 179 44.27 17.86 -5.68
CA ALA A 179 43.98 18.04 -7.10
C ALA A 179 43.21 19.34 -7.37
N LEU A 180 42.26 19.70 -6.49
CA LEU A 180 41.53 20.97 -6.58
C LEU A 180 42.47 22.19 -6.40
N ASP A 181 43.38 22.13 -5.43
CA ASP A 181 44.40 23.16 -5.22
C ASP A 181 45.35 23.30 -6.43
N LYS A 182 45.63 22.20 -7.13
CA LYS A 182 46.43 22.20 -8.36
C LYS A 182 45.65 22.81 -9.53
N TRP A 183 44.39 22.41 -9.72
CA TRP A 183 43.54 22.98 -10.77
C TRP A 183 43.40 24.51 -10.65
N GLU A 184 43.27 25.00 -9.42
CA GLU A 184 43.26 26.45 -9.15
C GLU A 184 44.51 27.15 -9.67
N LYS A 185 45.70 26.58 -9.38
CA LYS A 185 47.01 27.18 -9.71
C LYS A 185 47.43 27.02 -11.17
N GLU A 186 47.25 25.82 -11.72
CA GLU A 186 47.86 25.40 -12.98
C GLU A 186 46.86 25.41 -14.14
N ASN A 187 45.57 25.58 -13.85
CA ASN A 187 44.50 25.55 -14.85
C ASN A 187 44.35 24.21 -15.58
N ASP A 188 44.88 23.14 -15.00
CA ASP A 188 44.71 21.77 -15.45
C ASP A 188 43.67 21.05 -14.58
N ARG A 189 42.64 20.51 -15.22
CA ARG A 189 41.49 19.86 -14.56
C ARG A 189 41.61 18.33 -14.55
N GLU A 190 42.54 17.75 -15.31
CA GLU A 190 42.61 16.30 -15.53
C GLU A 190 42.73 15.53 -14.20
N GLU A 191 43.67 15.93 -13.34
CA GLU A 191 43.85 15.30 -12.03
C GLU A 191 42.65 15.50 -11.08
N TRP A 192 41.91 16.61 -11.22
CA TRP A 192 40.71 16.85 -10.42
C TRP A 192 39.60 15.88 -10.82
N ASP A 193 39.35 15.68 -12.12
CA ASP A 193 38.28 14.80 -12.58
C ASP A 193 38.53 13.34 -12.16
N GLU A 194 39.79 12.88 -12.20
CA GLU A 194 40.19 11.57 -11.68
C GLU A 194 39.98 11.47 -10.16
N ALA A 195 40.55 12.40 -9.38
CA ALA A 195 40.45 12.38 -7.92
C ALA A 195 39.00 12.56 -7.43
N LYS A 196 38.17 13.31 -8.17
CA LYS A 196 36.74 13.49 -7.87
C LYS A 196 35.97 12.19 -8.04
N SER A 197 36.26 11.43 -9.11
CA SER A 197 35.65 10.12 -9.34
C SER A 197 35.96 9.15 -8.20
N GLU A 198 37.22 9.08 -7.76
CA GLU A 198 37.62 8.25 -6.61
C GLU A 198 36.94 8.69 -5.31
N TYR A 199 36.89 10.00 -5.07
CA TYR A 199 36.21 10.58 -3.92
C TYR A 199 34.72 10.23 -3.90
N ASP A 200 34.02 10.36 -5.03
CA ASP A 200 32.58 10.06 -5.13
C ASP A 200 32.31 8.56 -4.90
N ALA A 201 33.13 7.69 -5.47
CA ALA A 201 33.04 6.24 -5.25
C ALA A 201 33.26 5.88 -3.77
N ALA A 202 34.23 6.52 -3.12
CA ALA A 202 34.49 6.32 -1.69
C ALA A 202 33.38 6.91 -0.81
N LEU A 203 32.81 8.06 -1.19
CA LEU A 203 31.70 8.70 -0.49
C LEU A 203 30.44 7.84 -0.56
N ALA A 204 30.14 7.25 -1.72
CA ALA A 204 28.99 6.37 -1.92
C ALA A 204 29.06 5.16 -0.97
N LYS A 205 30.19 4.43 -0.97
CA LYS A 205 30.43 3.31 -0.05
C LYS A 205 30.35 3.72 1.42
N TRP A 206 30.83 4.92 1.76
CA TRP A 206 30.70 5.43 3.13
C TRP A 206 29.25 5.69 3.51
N ASN A 207 28.46 6.28 2.61
CA ASN A 207 27.04 6.54 2.83
C ASN A 207 26.24 5.24 2.96
N GLU A 208 26.62 4.17 2.23
CA GLU A 208 26.04 2.83 2.40
C GLU A 208 26.32 2.26 3.79
N PHE A 209 27.51 2.49 4.36
CA PHE A 209 27.88 2.00 5.69
C PHE A 209 27.27 2.81 6.84
N LYS A 210 26.96 4.10 6.64
CA LYS A 210 26.47 5.00 7.71
C LYS A 210 25.32 4.41 8.57
N PRO A 211 24.25 3.82 8.00
CA PRO A 211 23.16 3.25 8.79
C PRO A 211 23.63 2.12 9.73
N GLU A 212 24.49 1.24 9.24
CA GLU A 212 25.06 0.13 10.02
C GLU A 212 26.00 0.62 11.12
N GLY A 213 26.89 1.58 10.80
CA GLY A 213 27.71 2.24 11.81
C GLY A 213 26.89 2.98 12.88
N ASP A 214 25.73 3.55 12.51
CA ASP A 214 24.79 4.14 13.46
C ASP A 214 24.07 3.10 14.32
N GLN A 215 23.81 1.90 13.81
CA GLN A 215 23.33 0.76 14.59
C GLN A 215 24.36 0.34 15.63
N TYR A 216 25.63 0.14 15.25
CA TYR A 216 26.70 -0.20 16.18
C TYR A 216 26.90 0.87 17.26
N ALA A 217 26.78 2.15 16.88
CA ALA A 217 26.84 3.26 17.83
C ALA A 217 25.67 3.21 18.84
N GLU A 218 24.47 2.82 18.41
CA GLU A 218 23.32 2.70 19.31
C GLU A 218 23.47 1.51 20.26
N GLU A 219 23.93 0.36 19.78
CA GLU A 219 24.25 -0.80 20.62
C GLU A 219 25.27 -0.44 21.71
N LEU A 220 26.33 0.30 21.35
CA LEU A 220 27.31 0.77 22.32
C LEU A 220 26.72 1.77 23.32
N ARG A 221 25.82 2.68 22.89
CA ARG A 221 25.10 3.58 23.81
C ARG A 221 24.27 2.82 24.83
N VAL A 222 23.51 1.81 24.38
CA VAL A 222 22.74 0.95 25.27
C VAL A 222 23.66 0.27 26.27
N LYS A 223 24.84 -0.22 25.84
CA LYS A 223 25.82 -0.83 26.74
C LYS A 223 26.41 0.15 27.76
N ILE A 224 26.72 1.39 27.36
CA ILE A 224 27.14 2.45 28.31
C ILE A 224 26.05 2.64 29.37
N TYR A 225 24.80 2.77 28.94
CA TYR A 225 23.66 2.97 29.83
C TYR A 225 23.45 1.79 30.80
N GLU A 226 23.44 0.56 30.30
CA GLU A 226 23.33 -0.66 31.12
C GLU A 226 24.44 -0.73 32.18
N CYS A 227 25.67 -0.40 31.79
CA CYS A 227 26.81 -0.38 32.71
C CYS A 227 26.69 0.72 33.78
N ALA A 228 26.32 1.93 33.38
CA ALA A 228 26.12 3.05 34.30
C ALA A 228 24.99 2.77 35.31
N LYS A 229 23.87 2.22 34.84
CA LYS A 229 22.70 1.87 35.64
C LYS A 229 22.99 0.81 36.71
N LYS A 230 23.81 -0.20 36.39
CA LYS A 230 24.23 -1.23 37.36
C LYS A 230 25.03 -0.66 38.54
N THR A 231 25.56 0.55 38.41
CA THR A 231 26.48 1.16 39.38
C THR A 231 25.88 2.34 40.13
N LEU A 232 24.71 2.12 40.78
CA LEU A 232 23.85 3.01 41.59
C LEU A 232 24.47 4.17 42.41
N LYS A 233 25.79 4.35 42.46
CA LYS A 233 26.50 5.54 42.98
C LYS A 233 26.95 6.55 41.91
N LEU A 234 26.80 6.26 40.61
CA LEU A 234 27.13 7.19 39.50
C LEU A 234 25.95 8.10 39.06
N TYR A 235 25.00 8.36 39.96
CA TYR A 235 23.76 9.11 39.67
C TYR A 235 23.98 10.52 39.08
N GLY A 236 25.04 11.23 39.47
CA GLY A 236 25.32 12.56 38.92
C GLY A 236 25.67 12.60 37.43
N ILE A 237 25.93 11.44 36.79
CA ILE A 237 26.26 11.34 35.35
C ILE A 237 25.15 10.63 34.59
N ALA A 238 24.44 9.70 35.27
CA ALA A 238 23.20 9.14 34.77
C ALA A 238 22.16 10.26 34.59
N ASP A 239 22.03 11.22 35.51
CA ASP A 239 20.98 12.25 35.39
C ASP A 239 21.09 13.10 34.11
N ASP A 240 22.28 13.54 33.69
CA ASP A 240 22.43 14.31 32.44
C ASP A 240 22.26 13.44 31.17
N PHE A 241 22.73 12.19 31.22
CA PHE A 241 22.57 11.25 30.11
C PHE A 241 21.11 10.79 29.98
N ASP A 242 20.45 10.54 31.10
CA ASP A 242 19.06 10.14 31.22
C ASP A 242 18.18 11.29 30.77
N ILE A 243 18.43 12.52 31.24
CA ILE A 243 17.67 13.69 30.80
C ILE A 243 17.89 13.94 29.30
N ALA A 244 19.10 13.86 28.77
CA ALA A 244 19.35 14.10 27.35
C ALA A 244 18.78 12.99 26.45
N ALA A 245 18.94 11.72 26.84
CA ALA A 245 18.40 10.57 26.10
C ALA A 245 16.87 10.56 26.17
N LEU A 246 16.27 10.79 27.35
CA LEU A 246 14.83 10.91 27.53
C LEU A 246 14.28 12.13 26.77
N LYS A 247 14.96 13.28 26.79
CA LYS A 247 14.56 14.45 25.97
C LYS A 247 14.59 14.12 24.48
N LYS A 248 15.62 13.42 24.01
CA LYS A 248 15.71 13.01 22.59
C LYS A 248 14.63 11.99 22.24
N GLU A 249 14.39 11.00 23.10
CA GLU A 249 13.33 10.01 22.88
C GLU A 249 11.95 10.67 22.95
N LEU A 250 11.73 11.60 23.88
CA LEU A 250 10.51 12.37 24.01
C LEU A 250 10.30 13.25 22.79
N SER A 251 11.32 13.94 22.30
CA SER A 251 11.27 14.73 21.06
C SER A 251 10.97 13.85 19.84
N ARG A 252 11.57 12.66 19.75
CA ARG A 252 11.26 11.69 18.69
C ARG A 252 9.82 11.18 18.79
N LYS A 253 9.33 10.91 20.00
CA LYS A 253 7.95 10.51 20.22
C LYS A 253 6.97 11.64 19.92
N SER A 254 7.32 12.88 20.26
CA SER A 254 6.55 14.09 19.91
C SER A 254 6.45 14.23 18.40
N GLN A 255 7.57 14.16 17.67
CA GLN A 255 7.56 14.20 16.21
C GLN A 255 6.70 13.07 15.61
N LYS A 256 6.81 11.86 16.16
CA LYS A 256 5.97 10.73 15.72
C LYS A 256 4.48 10.96 16.02
N ILE A 257 4.15 11.65 17.11
CA ILE A 257 2.76 12.04 17.43
C ILE A 257 2.30 13.07 16.40
N ASP A 258 3.09 14.11 16.13
CA ASP A 258 2.77 15.14 15.14
C ASP A 258 2.55 14.51 13.74
N ASP A 259 3.45 13.62 13.31
CA ASP A 259 3.33 12.90 12.03
C ASP A 259 2.07 12.00 11.98
N LEU A 260 1.66 11.43 13.12
CA LEU A 260 0.45 10.61 13.22
C LEU A 260 -0.83 11.48 13.26
N GLU A 261 -0.78 12.65 13.89
CA GLU A 261 -1.85 13.64 13.89
C GLU A 261 -2.08 14.21 12.49
N ASP A 262 -1.02 14.47 11.74
CA ASP A 262 -1.08 14.88 10.33
C ASP A 262 -1.71 13.78 9.46
N GLN A 263 -1.29 12.52 9.64
CA GLN A 263 -1.88 11.37 8.95
C GLN A 263 -3.35 11.16 9.30
N LEU A 264 -3.73 11.27 10.58
CA LEU A 264 -5.12 11.19 11.03
C LEU A 264 -5.97 12.32 10.44
N SER A 265 -5.42 13.54 10.40
CA SER A 265 -6.08 14.70 9.80
C SER A 265 -6.27 14.51 8.30
N GLN A 266 -5.27 13.97 7.59
CA GLN A 266 -5.39 13.62 6.18
C GLN A 266 -6.46 12.54 5.95
N LYS A 267 -6.44 11.47 6.75
CA LYS A 267 -7.45 10.40 6.67
C LYS A 267 -8.86 10.91 6.97
N GLY A 268 -8.99 11.86 7.90
CA GLY A 268 -10.26 12.55 8.18
C GLY A 268 -10.79 13.31 6.96
N ARG A 269 -9.91 14.00 6.21
CA ARG A 269 -10.29 14.65 4.94
C ARG A 269 -10.71 13.64 3.88
N GLU A 270 -9.94 12.56 3.69
CA GLU A 270 -10.26 11.49 2.74
C GLU A 270 -11.63 10.85 3.05
N ILE A 271 -11.94 10.59 4.32
CA ILE A 271 -13.26 10.09 4.75
C ILE A 271 -14.36 11.10 4.42
N GLY A 272 -14.13 12.39 4.65
CA GLY A 272 -15.07 13.45 4.29
C GLY A 272 -15.37 13.49 2.78
N GLU A 273 -14.35 13.38 1.94
CA GLU A 273 -14.49 13.32 0.48
C GLU A 273 -15.27 12.07 0.02
N LEU A 274 -14.97 10.89 0.60
CA LEU A 274 -15.70 9.66 0.31
C LEU A 274 -17.16 9.73 0.72
N HIS A 275 -17.46 10.36 1.85
CA HIS A 275 -18.83 10.59 2.30
C HIS A 275 -19.57 11.53 1.35
N GLY A 276 -18.91 12.59 0.87
CA GLY A 276 -19.44 13.46 -0.19
C GLY A 276 -19.83 12.68 -1.46
N ARG A 277 -18.91 11.85 -1.98
CA ARG A 277 -19.17 11.00 -3.16
C ARG A 277 -20.29 9.99 -2.94
N THR A 278 -20.42 9.46 -1.73
CA THR A 278 -21.50 8.51 -1.39
C THR A 278 -22.86 9.20 -1.46
N ASN A 279 -22.96 10.43 -0.94
CA ASN A 279 -24.19 11.22 -1.02
C ASN A 279 -24.56 11.58 -2.48
N GLU A 280 -23.57 11.93 -3.32
CA GLU A 280 -23.77 12.18 -4.75
C GLU A 280 -24.27 10.92 -5.48
N LEU A 281 -23.71 9.75 -5.14
CA LEU A 281 -24.14 8.47 -5.72
C LEU A 281 -25.56 8.10 -5.27
N GLU A 282 -25.90 8.28 -3.99
CA GLU A 282 -27.25 8.07 -3.48
C GLU A 282 -28.27 8.98 -4.17
N ALA A 283 -27.92 10.26 -4.39
CA ALA A 283 -28.76 11.19 -5.15
C ALA A 283 -28.97 10.69 -6.59
N THR A 284 -27.89 10.27 -7.27
CA THR A 284 -27.95 9.74 -8.64
C THR A 284 -28.81 8.47 -8.72
N VAL A 285 -28.67 7.55 -7.76
CA VAL A 285 -29.49 6.33 -7.68
C VAL A 285 -30.96 6.68 -7.43
N GLY A 286 -31.22 7.71 -6.61
CA GLY A 286 -32.56 8.26 -6.41
C GLY A 286 -33.18 8.77 -7.70
N GLU A 287 -32.45 9.56 -8.48
CA GLU A 287 -32.89 10.07 -9.79
C GLU A 287 -33.14 8.92 -10.79
N MET A 288 -32.23 7.95 -10.87
CA MET A 288 -32.39 6.77 -11.72
C MET A 288 -33.61 5.93 -11.33
N ARG A 289 -33.90 5.79 -10.03
CA ARG A 289 -35.12 5.11 -9.56
C ARG A 289 -36.37 5.82 -10.04
N ILE A 290 -36.44 7.14 -9.88
CA ILE A 290 -37.58 7.96 -10.34
C ILE A 290 -37.75 7.81 -11.86
N TRP A 291 -36.65 7.86 -12.62
CA TRP A 291 -36.68 7.67 -14.07
C TRP A 291 -37.16 6.28 -14.49
N MET A 292 -36.66 5.21 -13.84
CA MET A 292 -37.11 3.84 -14.09
C MET A 292 -38.60 3.64 -13.76
N GLU A 293 -39.08 4.20 -12.65
CA GLU A 293 -40.51 4.16 -12.31
C GLU A 293 -41.37 4.86 -13.38
N SER A 294 -40.89 5.99 -13.92
CA SER A 294 -41.55 6.68 -15.04
C SER A 294 -41.62 5.81 -16.30
N LEU A 295 -40.52 5.16 -16.67
CA LEU A 295 -40.49 4.23 -17.81
C LEU A 295 -41.41 3.02 -17.62
N ILE A 296 -41.44 2.44 -16.41
CA ILE A 296 -42.35 1.33 -16.10
C ILE A 296 -43.80 1.78 -16.32
N ARG A 297 -44.18 2.97 -15.84
CA ARG A 297 -45.53 3.53 -16.06
C ARG A 297 -45.82 3.76 -17.55
N MET A 298 -44.86 4.29 -18.32
CA MET A 298 -45.02 4.48 -19.77
C MET A 298 -45.21 3.16 -20.51
N ASN A 299 -44.39 2.15 -20.20
CA ASN A 299 -44.51 0.82 -20.80
C ASN A 299 -45.83 0.16 -20.43
N GLN A 300 -46.27 0.29 -19.18
CA GLN A 300 -47.55 -0.26 -18.74
C GLN A 300 -48.74 0.43 -19.42
N ALA A 301 -48.67 1.76 -19.63
CA ALA A 301 -49.66 2.47 -20.43
C ALA A 301 -49.67 2.02 -21.89
N LEU A 302 -48.49 1.79 -22.50
CA LEU A 302 -48.37 1.28 -23.86
C LEU A 302 -48.94 -0.14 -23.99
N ILE A 303 -48.58 -1.04 -23.07
CA ILE A 303 -49.09 -2.42 -23.01
C ILE A 303 -50.61 -2.41 -22.89
N ASN A 304 -51.17 -1.61 -21.97
CA ASN A 304 -52.63 -1.48 -21.84
C ASN A 304 -53.28 -0.96 -23.12
N GLY A 305 -52.64 -0.02 -23.82
CA GLY A 305 -53.07 0.47 -25.13
C GLY A 305 -53.08 -0.63 -26.20
N GLN A 306 -52.03 -1.45 -26.26
CA GLN A 306 -51.93 -2.58 -27.19
C GLN A 306 -52.97 -3.66 -26.89
N TYR A 307 -53.18 -4.02 -25.61
CA TYR A 307 -54.24 -4.96 -25.21
C TYR A 307 -55.62 -4.46 -25.68
N LYS A 308 -55.92 -3.17 -25.49
CA LYS A 308 -57.17 -2.59 -25.97
C LYS A 308 -57.31 -2.68 -27.49
N GLN A 309 -56.24 -2.40 -28.25
CA GLN A 309 -56.26 -2.56 -29.71
C GLN A 309 -56.49 -4.02 -30.13
N ILE A 310 -55.90 -4.98 -29.42
CA ILE A 310 -56.13 -6.41 -29.67
C ILE A 310 -57.59 -6.77 -29.39
N GLU A 311 -58.16 -6.35 -28.26
CA GLU A 311 -59.58 -6.56 -27.93
C GLU A 311 -60.51 -5.96 -29.00
N GLU A 312 -60.24 -4.74 -29.45
CA GLU A 312 -60.99 -4.08 -30.54
C GLU A 312 -60.88 -4.87 -31.85
N SER A 313 -59.68 -5.37 -32.19
CA SER A 313 -59.46 -6.19 -33.38
C SER A 313 -60.14 -7.57 -33.31
N GLU A 314 -60.15 -8.20 -32.12
CA GLU A 314 -60.82 -9.47 -31.89
C GLU A 314 -62.34 -9.31 -31.96
N ALA A 315 -62.89 -8.25 -31.36
CA ALA A 315 -64.31 -7.93 -31.46
C ALA A 315 -64.73 -7.70 -32.92
N PHE A 316 -63.91 -6.98 -33.69
CA PHE A 316 -64.13 -6.79 -35.13
C PHE A 316 -64.10 -8.12 -35.91
N ALA A 317 -63.09 -8.97 -35.66
CA ALA A 317 -62.97 -10.27 -36.30
C ALA A 317 -64.13 -11.21 -35.94
N ARG A 318 -64.55 -11.27 -34.67
CA ARG A 318 -65.72 -12.04 -34.22
C ARG A 318 -66.99 -11.58 -34.92
N THR A 319 -67.22 -10.27 -34.98
CA THR A 319 -68.39 -9.69 -35.68
C THR A 319 -68.39 -10.07 -37.16
N THR A 320 -67.22 -10.01 -37.82
CA THR A 320 -67.07 -10.38 -39.22
C THR A 320 -67.34 -11.87 -39.44
N LEU A 321 -66.77 -12.75 -38.63
CA LEU A 321 -66.99 -14.20 -38.70
C LEU A 321 -68.44 -14.58 -38.40
N GLU A 322 -69.09 -13.91 -37.45
CA GLU A 322 -70.50 -14.14 -37.12
C GLU A 322 -71.40 -13.76 -38.31
N GLN A 323 -71.11 -12.64 -38.99
CA GLN A 323 -71.80 -12.25 -40.23
C GLN A 323 -71.61 -13.28 -41.35
N GLU A 324 -70.38 -13.76 -41.56
CA GLU A 324 -70.10 -14.80 -42.55
C GLU A 324 -70.79 -16.13 -42.22
N TRP A 325 -70.82 -16.51 -40.93
CA TRP A 325 -71.49 -17.72 -40.48
C TRP A 325 -73.00 -17.64 -40.66
N GLN A 326 -73.63 -16.51 -40.30
CA GLN A 326 -75.05 -16.27 -40.56
C GLN A 326 -75.37 -16.36 -42.06
N PHE A 327 -74.56 -15.72 -42.91
CA PHE A 327 -74.71 -15.80 -44.36
C PHE A 327 -74.62 -17.25 -44.87
N TRP A 328 -73.66 -18.03 -44.37
CA TRP A 328 -73.53 -19.44 -44.73
C TRP A 328 -74.73 -20.26 -44.23
N PHE A 329 -75.19 -20.03 -43.00
CA PHE A 329 -76.32 -20.73 -42.40
C PHE A 329 -77.63 -20.44 -43.15
N GLU A 330 -77.88 -19.19 -43.53
CA GLU A 330 -79.01 -18.80 -44.37
C GLU A 330 -78.99 -19.55 -45.72
N ARG A 331 -77.81 -19.64 -46.35
CA ARG A 331 -77.61 -20.37 -47.61
C ARG A 331 -77.82 -21.88 -47.47
N ALA A 332 -77.32 -22.48 -46.39
CA ALA A 332 -77.48 -23.90 -46.09
C ALA A 332 -78.94 -24.25 -45.76
N THR A 333 -79.61 -23.42 -44.97
CA THR A 333 -81.03 -23.59 -44.60
C THR A 333 -81.91 -23.49 -45.84
N SER A 334 -81.66 -22.51 -46.72
CA SER A 334 -82.35 -22.41 -48.01
C SER A 334 -82.15 -23.68 -48.86
N SER A 335 -80.93 -24.22 -48.89
CA SER A 335 -80.62 -25.45 -49.62
C SER A 335 -81.33 -26.69 -49.03
N HIS A 336 -81.35 -26.84 -47.70
CA HIS A 336 -82.08 -27.94 -47.03
C HIS A 336 -83.58 -27.82 -47.19
N LEU A 337 -84.15 -26.63 -47.10
CA LEU A 337 -85.57 -26.41 -47.31
C LEU A 337 -85.97 -26.83 -48.73
N ASN A 338 -85.15 -26.48 -49.73
CA ASN A 338 -85.33 -26.93 -51.10
C ASN A 338 -85.26 -28.46 -51.22
N TRP A 339 -84.37 -29.12 -50.48
CA TRP A 339 -84.26 -30.59 -50.48
C TRP A 339 -85.41 -31.29 -49.74
N LEU A 340 -85.86 -30.76 -48.60
CA LEU A 340 -87.00 -31.30 -47.86
C LEU A 340 -88.30 -31.18 -48.65
N ASN A 341 -88.50 -30.04 -49.32
CA ASN A 341 -89.62 -29.87 -50.25
C ASN A 341 -89.57 -30.94 -51.33
N TRP A 342 -88.39 -31.20 -51.91
CA TRP A 342 -88.18 -32.26 -52.90
C TRP A 342 -88.50 -33.67 -52.35
N ILE A 343 -88.17 -33.98 -51.08
CA ILE A 343 -88.54 -35.27 -50.45
C ILE A 343 -90.03 -35.35 -50.14
N GLN A 344 -90.63 -34.29 -49.61
CA GLN A 344 -92.06 -34.27 -49.29
C GLN A 344 -92.90 -34.50 -50.54
N GLU A 345 -92.48 -33.95 -51.68
CA GLU A 345 -93.06 -34.24 -52.99
C GLU A 345 -92.95 -35.74 -53.38
N ARG A 346 -91.96 -36.47 -52.85
CA ARG A 346 -91.68 -37.89 -53.13
C ARG A 346 -92.24 -38.90 -52.11
N MET A 347 -92.51 -38.50 -50.86
CA MET A 347 -92.99 -39.40 -49.81
C MET A 347 -94.26 -40.21 -50.16
N PRO A 348 -95.27 -39.64 -50.85
CA PRO A 348 -96.43 -40.43 -51.28
C PRO A 348 -96.04 -41.59 -52.21
N GLU A 349 -95.00 -41.42 -53.03
CA GLU A 349 -94.46 -42.47 -53.88
C GLU A 349 -93.81 -43.60 -53.06
N ILE A 350 -93.11 -43.26 -51.97
CA ILE A 350 -92.42 -44.23 -51.09
C ILE A 350 -93.42 -45.01 -50.22
N ALA A 351 -94.40 -44.33 -49.61
CA ALA A 351 -95.39 -44.98 -48.75
C ALA A 351 -96.22 -46.03 -49.49
N ALA A 352 -96.54 -45.77 -50.76
CA ALA A 352 -97.22 -46.73 -51.63
C ALA A 352 -96.41 -48.03 -51.83
N LEU A 353 -95.08 -47.94 -51.86
CA LEU A 353 -94.19 -49.10 -52.01
C LEU A 353 -94.06 -49.93 -50.72
N GLU A 354 -94.12 -49.30 -49.54
CA GLU A 354 -93.93 -49.98 -48.25
C GLU A 354 -95.15 -50.79 -47.81
N GLU A 355 -96.37 -50.30 -48.10
CA GLU A 355 -97.63 -51.03 -47.88
C GLU A 355 -97.70 -52.31 -48.72
N GLU A 356 -97.17 -52.26 -49.94
CA GLU A 356 -97.04 -53.41 -50.83
C GLU A 356 -96.11 -54.48 -50.23
N GLU A 357 -94.99 -54.09 -49.63
CA GLU A 357 -94.03 -55.02 -49.01
C GLU A 357 -94.56 -55.68 -47.72
N ALA A 358 -95.19 -54.91 -46.82
CA ALA A 358 -95.67 -55.41 -45.54
C ALA A 358 -96.78 -56.48 -45.69
N THR A 359 -97.66 -56.28 -46.68
CA THR A 359 -98.73 -57.22 -47.03
C THR A 359 -98.16 -58.57 -47.46
N ALA A 360 -97.02 -58.58 -48.16
CA ALA A 360 -96.35 -59.79 -48.60
C ALA A 360 -95.70 -60.59 -47.44
N ARG A 361 -95.07 -59.90 -46.47
CA ARG A 361 -94.37 -60.56 -45.34
C ARG A 361 -95.30 -61.27 -44.36
N ASN A 362 -96.47 -60.71 -44.07
CA ASN A 362 -97.37 -61.24 -43.04
C ASN A 362 -98.02 -62.57 -43.47
N LYS A 363 -98.29 -62.72 -44.76
CA LYS A 363 -98.82 -63.95 -45.37
C LYS A 363 -97.88 -65.15 -45.17
N TYR A 364 -96.58 -64.95 -45.37
CA TYR A 364 -95.56 -66.00 -45.26
C TYR A 364 -95.37 -66.53 -43.82
N ARG A 365 -95.57 -65.67 -42.81
CA ARG A 365 -95.30 -66.02 -41.41
C ARG A 365 -96.33 -66.99 -40.83
N HIS A 366 -97.60 -66.90 -41.25
CA HIS A 366 -98.67 -67.78 -40.76
C HIS A 366 -98.53 -69.23 -41.28
N GLU A 367 -98.18 -69.41 -42.56
CA GLU A 367 -98.06 -70.75 -43.16
C GLU A 367 -96.92 -71.59 -42.54
N PHE A 368 -95.87 -70.93 -42.03
CA PHE A 368 -94.71 -71.60 -41.44
C PHE A 368 -95.00 -72.24 -40.07
N TYR A 369 -95.76 -71.57 -39.20
CA TYR A 369 -96.00 -72.02 -37.82
C TYR A 369 -96.95 -73.23 -37.74
N ASP A 370 -97.96 -73.30 -38.63
CA ASP A 370 -98.93 -74.41 -38.66
C ASP A 370 -98.28 -75.75 -39.06
N SER A 371 -97.22 -75.72 -39.87
CA SER A 371 -96.51 -76.93 -40.31
C SER A 371 -95.67 -77.58 -39.19
N VAL A 372 -95.09 -76.78 -38.30
CA VAL A 372 -94.19 -77.27 -37.23
C VAL A 372 -94.97 -78.03 -36.16
N GLN A 373 -96.16 -77.54 -35.78
CA GLN A 373 -96.97 -78.09 -34.70
C GLN A 373 -97.57 -79.48 -35.02
N ASN A 374 -97.74 -79.82 -36.31
CA ASN A 374 -98.31 -81.09 -36.75
C ASN A 374 -97.30 -82.25 -36.70
N ILE A 375 -96.00 -81.95 -36.76
CA ILE A 375 -94.92 -82.94 -36.74
C ILE A 375 -94.70 -83.48 -35.31
N ASP A 376 -94.69 -82.59 -34.31
CA ASP A 376 -94.43 -82.95 -32.91
C ASP A 376 -95.47 -83.91 -32.33
N ASN A 377 -96.75 -83.74 -32.68
CA ASN A 377 -97.83 -84.60 -32.17
C ASN A 377 -97.71 -86.06 -32.64
N ARG A 378 -97.25 -86.30 -33.88
CA ARG A 378 -97.09 -87.67 -34.43
C ARG A 378 -95.94 -88.44 -33.80
N HIS A 379 -94.93 -87.75 -33.28
CA HIS A 379 -93.77 -88.39 -32.67
C HIS A 379 -94.12 -89.01 -31.31
N VAL A 380 -95.01 -88.37 -30.55
CA VAL A 380 -95.47 -88.84 -29.23
C VAL A 380 -96.25 -90.15 -29.34
N ASP A 381 -97.17 -90.25 -30.30
CA ASP A 381 -98.01 -91.44 -30.50
C ASP A 381 -97.20 -92.71 -30.86
N LEU A 382 -96.12 -92.56 -31.63
CA LEU A 382 -95.25 -93.68 -32.03
C LEU A 382 -94.43 -94.24 -30.85
N GLN A 383 -94.07 -93.39 -29.89
CA GLN A 383 -93.23 -93.75 -28.77
C GLN A 383 -94.00 -94.56 -27.71
N GLU A 384 -95.30 -94.34 -27.59
CA GLU A 384 -96.19 -95.06 -26.66
C GLU A 384 -96.59 -96.46 -27.17
N MET A 385 -96.63 -96.65 -28.50
CA MET A 385 -96.95 -97.95 -29.10
C MET A 385 -95.87 -99.02 -28.92
N LEU A 386 -94.59 -98.64 -28.86
CA LEU A 386 -93.48 -99.61 -28.90
C LEU A 386 -93.13 -100.23 -27.54
N SER A 387 -93.54 -99.63 -26.42
CA SER A 387 -93.19 -100.07 -25.06
C SER A 387 -94.05 -101.24 -24.52
N GLY A 388 -95.12 -101.63 -25.21
CA GLY A 388 -96.06 -102.66 -24.74
C GLY A 388 -95.85 -104.09 -25.23
N TRP A 389 -94.85 -104.40 -26.09
CA TRP A 389 -94.85 -105.63 -26.89
C TRP A 389 -93.80 -106.71 -26.61
N VAL A 390 -92.97 -106.63 -25.56
CA VAL A 390 -91.96 -107.70 -25.31
C VAL A 390 -91.83 -108.06 -23.81
N LEU A 391 -92.84 -108.75 -23.28
CA LEU A 391 -92.74 -109.67 -22.14
C LEU A 391 -93.73 -110.83 -22.40
N ASP A 392 -93.24 -111.88 -23.09
CA ASP A 392 -93.53 -113.31 -22.84
C ASP A 392 -92.51 -114.18 -23.58
#